data_AF-T0RNA0-F1
#
_entry.id   AF-T0RNA0-F1
#
_cell.length_a   1.000
_cell.length_b   1.000
_cell.length_c   1.000
_cell.angle_alpha   90.00
_cell.angle_beta   90.00
_cell.angle_gamma   90.00
#
_symmetry.space_group_name_H-M   'P 1'
#
loop_
_entity.id
_entity.type
_entity.pdbx_description
1 polymer ?
#
loop_
_entity_poly.entity_id
_entity_poly.type
_entity_poly.pdbx_seq_one_letter_code
_entity_poly.pdbx_strand_id
1 'polypeptide(L)'
;YMNIFSALILALIFIKKDSYKERVKAIFNKEIWLHPSAIVDYKLYFFNAIFKVLLLAPWMISSFTISVYFMKGMFWLFPGYEAPKLSSELLLVIFTLLSFLISDFFRFYMHYLMHMNSFLWKFHRTHHSAEVLTPFSLYRAHPVEVVFAQIRNALAAGLSAGIFTFFFQKQVGGIDILGVNMIGFLLISAEAIYVTRIFGLALVF
;
A
#
# COMPACT_ATOMS: atom_id res chain seq x y z
N TYR A 1 -3.57 -4.73 -8.95
CA TYR A 1 -3.28 -5.27 -10.31
C TYR A 1 -1.85 -4.97 -10.76
N MET A 2 -1.37 -3.72 -10.70
CA MET A 2 0.02 -3.40 -11.13
C MET A 2 1.10 -4.24 -10.45
N ASN A 3 0.98 -4.51 -9.14
CA ASN A 3 2.05 -5.22 -8.40
C ASN A 3 2.23 -6.69 -8.81
N ILE A 4 1.18 -7.39 -9.23
CA ILE A 4 1.27 -8.81 -9.63
C ILE A 4 1.99 -8.91 -10.97
N PHE A 5 1.61 -8.07 -11.93
CA PHE A 5 2.24 -8.03 -13.24
C PHE A 5 3.71 -7.59 -13.13
N SER A 6 4.00 -6.54 -12.34
CA SER A 6 5.38 -6.13 -12.06
C SER A 6 6.18 -7.25 -11.41
N ALA A 7 5.62 -7.98 -10.43
CA ALA A 7 6.30 -9.10 -9.81
C ALA A 7 6.64 -10.23 -10.81
N LEU A 8 5.73 -10.55 -11.73
CA LEU A 8 5.98 -11.55 -12.78
C LEU A 8 7.05 -11.10 -13.79
N ILE A 9 7.05 -9.82 -14.18
CA ILE A 9 8.10 -9.26 -15.05
C ILE A 9 9.46 -9.31 -14.35
N LEU A 10 9.52 -8.87 -13.09
CA LEU A 10 10.75 -8.89 -12.31
C LEU A 10 11.24 -10.33 -12.12
N ALA A 11 10.35 -11.28 -11.88
CA ALA A 11 10.68 -12.70 -11.83
C ALA A 11 11.32 -13.19 -13.14
N LEU A 12 10.76 -12.85 -14.30
CA LEU A 12 11.33 -13.23 -15.61
C LEU A 12 12.75 -12.66 -15.81
N ILE A 13 12.99 -11.43 -15.37
CA ILE A 13 14.28 -10.75 -15.50
C ILE A 13 15.33 -11.38 -14.57
N PHE A 14 14.98 -11.61 -13.30
CA PHE A 14 15.95 -11.93 -12.25
C PHE A 14 16.16 -13.42 -11.96
N ILE A 15 15.28 -14.33 -12.42
CA ILE A 15 15.49 -15.77 -12.25
C ILE A 15 16.76 -16.22 -13.00
N LYS A 16 17.71 -16.83 -12.29
CA LYS A 16 18.93 -17.39 -12.90
C LYS A 16 18.64 -18.75 -13.55
N LYS A 17 18.11 -18.74 -14.77
CA LYS A 17 17.98 -19.91 -15.67
C LYS A 17 18.49 -19.57 -17.07
N ASP A 18 19.08 -20.55 -17.72
CA ASP A 18 19.81 -20.35 -18.97
C ASP A 18 18.87 -20.11 -20.15
N SER A 19 17.70 -20.75 -20.15
CA SER A 19 16.70 -20.57 -21.20
C SER A 19 15.45 -19.81 -20.72
N TYR A 20 14.86 -19.01 -21.61
CA TYR A 20 13.57 -18.35 -21.38
C TYR A 20 12.47 -19.37 -21.01
N LYS A 21 12.47 -20.54 -21.68
CA LYS A 21 11.52 -21.63 -21.43
C LYS A 21 11.62 -22.16 -20.00
N GLU A 22 12.82 -22.29 -19.45
CA GLU A 22 13.03 -22.69 -18.06
C GLU A 22 12.58 -21.62 -17.06
N ARG A 23 12.79 -20.33 -17.37
CA ARG A 23 12.30 -19.22 -16.52
C ARG A 23 10.78 -19.24 -16.43
N VAL A 24 10.09 -19.37 -17.58
CA VAL A 24 8.63 -19.48 -17.63
C VAL A 24 8.16 -20.72 -16.87
N LYS A 25 8.79 -21.87 -17.08
CA LYS A 25 8.43 -23.11 -16.37
C LYS A 25 8.62 -22.99 -14.85
N ALA A 26 9.67 -22.31 -14.40
CA ALA A 26 9.92 -22.06 -12.98
C ALA A 26 8.89 -21.10 -12.38
N ILE A 27 8.54 -20.02 -13.09
CA ILE A 27 7.53 -19.04 -12.62
C ILE A 27 6.17 -19.69 -12.52
N PHE A 28 5.76 -20.50 -13.49
CA PHE A 28 4.43 -21.12 -13.56
C PHE A 28 4.43 -22.58 -13.10
N ASN A 29 5.26 -22.93 -12.10
CA ASN A 29 5.27 -24.28 -11.54
C ASN A 29 3.93 -24.61 -10.87
N LYS A 30 3.25 -25.64 -11.36
CA LYS A 30 1.94 -26.08 -10.86
C LYS A 30 1.96 -26.46 -9.37
N GLU A 31 3.07 -26.98 -8.87
CA GLU A 31 3.22 -27.36 -7.46
C GLU A 31 3.08 -26.17 -6.52
N ILE A 32 3.47 -24.98 -6.97
CA ILE A 32 3.39 -23.72 -6.21
C ILE A 32 2.01 -23.08 -6.40
N TRP A 33 1.60 -22.91 -7.66
CA TRP A 33 0.36 -22.19 -7.98
C TRP A 33 -0.91 -22.93 -7.53
N LEU A 34 -0.85 -24.26 -7.44
CA LEU A 34 -1.95 -25.11 -6.96
C LEU A 34 -1.74 -25.62 -5.53
N HIS A 35 -0.67 -25.17 -4.84
CA HIS A 35 -0.43 -25.54 -3.45
C HIS A 35 -1.60 -25.13 -2.56
N PRO A 36 -2.02 -25.93 -1.56
CA PRO A 36 -3.12 -25.57 -0.65
C PRO A 36 -2.97 -24.17 -0.03
N SER A 37 -1.74 -23.81 0.39
CA SER A 37 -1.40 -22.43 0.81
C SER A 37 -1.76 -21.39 -0.26
N ALA A 38 -1.32 -21.53 -1.51
CA ALA A 38 -1.63 -20.56 -2.57
C ALA A 38 -3.14 -20.44 -2.86
N ILE A 39 -3.90 -21.54 -2.73
CA ILE A 39 -5.37 -21.51 -2.88
C ILE A 39 -6.02 -20.60 -1.82
N VAL A 40 -5.47 -20.56 -0.59
CA VAL A 40 -5.94 -19.64 0.46
C VAL A 40 -5.70 -18.19 0.04
N ASP A 41 -4.56 -17.87 -0.60
CA ASP A 41 -4.27 -16.52 -1.08
C ASP A 41 -5.33 -16.04 -2.07
N TYR A 42 -5.71 -16.88 -3.02
CA TYR A 42 -6.70 -16.51 -4.04
C TYR A 42 -8.08 -16.31 -3.43
N LYS A 43 -8.50 -17.19 -2.50
CA LYS A 43 -9.77 -17.06 -1.79
C LYS A 43 -9.83 -15.75 -0.99
N LEU A 44 -8.78 -15.47 -0.21
CA LEU A 44 -8.70 -14.24 0.56
C LEU A 44 -8.61 -13.01 -0.34
N TYR A 45 -7.86 -13.06 -1.43
CA TYR A 45 -7.76 -11.96 -2.39
C TYR A 45 -9.14 -11.59 -2.95
N PHE A 46 -9.91 -12.58 -3.41
CA PHE A 46 -11.23 -12.34 -4.01
C PHE A 46 -12.24 -11.87 -2.97
N PHE A 47 -12.27 -12.52 -1.80
CA PHE A 47 -13.15 -12.12 -0.69
C PHE A 47 -12.85 -10.69 -0.22
N ASN A 48 -11.57 -10.38 0.01
CA ASN A 48 -11.14 -9.07 0.45
C ASN A 48 -11.32 -8.00 -0.63
N ALA A 49 -11.32 -8.34 -1.92
CA ALA A 49 -11.64 -7.39 -2.99
C ALA A 49 -13.09 -6.91 -2.88
N ILE A 50 -14.05 -7.82 -2.71
CA ILE A 50 -15.45 -7.47 -2.49
C ILE A 50 -15.60 -6.63 -1.22
N PHE A 51 -14.94 -7.06 -0.14
CA PHE A 51 -15.00 -6.36 1.13
C PHE A 51 -14.44 -4.94 1.05
N LYS A 52 -13.34 -4.72 0.30
CA LYS A 52 -12.78 -3.39 0.05
C LYS A 52 -13.73 -2.47 -0.72
N VAL A 53 -14.50 -3.00 -1.67
CA VAL A 53 -15.52 -2.22 -2.39
C VAL A 53 -16.59 -1.72 -1.42
N LEU A 54 -17.05 -2.57 -0.49
CA LEU A 54 -18.01 -2.17 0.55
C LEU A 54 -17.44 -1.10 1.48
N LEU A 55 -16.14 -1.17 1.79
CA LEU A 55 -15.45 -0.21 2.66
C LEU A 55 -15.03 1.08 1.95
N LEU A 56 -15.25 1.21 0.64
CA LEU A 56 -14.83 2.40 -0.12
C LEU A 56 -15.54 3.66 0.36
N ALA A 57 -16.88 3.63 0.48
CA ALA A 57 -17.64 4.79 0.92
C ALA A 57 -17.31 5.21 2.37
N PRO A 58 -17.26 4.30 3.36
CA PRO A 58 -16.78 4.63 4.71
C PRO A 58 -15.37 5.23 4.71
N TRP A 59 -14.45 4.70 3.90
CA TRP A 59 -13.10 5.24 3.76
C TRP A 59 -13.09 6.67 3.20
N MET A 60 -13.86 6.94 2.14
CA MET A 60 -13.95 8.28 1.53
C MET A 60 -14.52 9.30 2.53
N ILE A 61 -15.65 8.97 3.15
CA ILE A 61 -16.33 9.85 4.12
C ILE A 61 -15.40 10.13 5.30
N SER A 62 -14.73 9.10 5.82
CA SER A 62 -13.80 9.26 6.95
C SER A 62 -12.62 10.15 6.57
N SER A 63 -11.99 9.92 5.42
CA SER A 63 -10.85 10.71 4.96
C SER A 63 -11.21 12.18 4.79
N PHE A 64 -12.36 12.46 4.16
CA PHE A 64 -12.87 13.82 4.00
C PHE A 64 -13.18 14.47 5.35
N THR A 65 -13.83 13.74 6.24
CA THR A 65 -14.18 14.21 7.59
C THR A 65 -12.92 14.58 8.39
N ILE A 66 -11.91 13.71 8.40
CA ILE A 66 -10.63 13.94 9.07
C ILE A 66 -9.97 15.21 8.51
N SER A 67 -9.92 15.37 7.18
CA SER A 67 -9.36 16.57 6.55
C SER A 67 -10.09 17.84 7.00
N VAL A 68 -11.42 17.84 6.96
CA VAL A 68 -12.24 19.01 7.38
C VAL A 68 -12.02 19.36 8.84
N TYR A 69 -12.07 18.39 9.75
CA TYR A 69 -11.87 18.66 11.18
C TYR A 69 -10.44 19.08 11.50
N PHE A 70 -9.44 18.51 10.83
CA PHE A 70 -8.06 18.96 10.94
C PHE A 70 -7.94 20.44 10.53
N MET A 71 -8.45 20.81 9.35
CA MET A 71 -8.41 22.20 8.88
C MET A 71 -9.14 23.15 9.83
N LYS A 72 -10.34 22.78 10.31
CA LYS A 72 -11.09 23.57 11.29
C LYS A 72 -10.27 23.80 12.56
N GLY A 73 -9.62 22.76 13.08
CA GLY A 73 -8.74 22.87 14.24
C GLY A 73 -7.56 23.81 13.99
N MET A 74 -6.92 23.69 12.84
CA MET A 74 -5.77 24.54 12.49
C MET A 74 -6.16 26.01 12.28
N PHE A 75 -7.28 26.32 11.62
CA PHE A 75 -7.76 27.70 11.50
C PHE A 75 -8.24 28.29 12.82
N TRP A 76 -8.72 27.45 13.75
CA TRP A 76 -9.03 27.89 15.10
C TRP A 76 -7.76 28.24 15.89
N LEU A 77 -6.69 27.45 15.75
CA LEU A 77 -5.40 27.70 16.41
C LEU A 77 -4.62 28.88 15.79
N PHE A 78 -4.72 29.03 14.47
CA PHE A 78 -3.97 30.03 13.70
C PHE A 78 -4.94 30.90 12.87
N PRO A 79 -5.76 31.73 13.53
CA PRO A 79 -6.67 32.60 12.82
C PRO A 79 -5.88 33.59 11.96
N GLY A 80 -6.24 33.71 10.69
CA GLY A 80 -5.57 34.61 9.75
C GLY A 80 -4.28 34.08 9.15
N TYR A 81 -3.96 32.79 9.28
CA TYR A 81 -2.88 32.17 8.52
C TYR A 81 -3.09 32.39 7.01
N GLU A 82 -2.06 32.89 6.32
CA GLU A 82 -2.03 33.03 4.87
C GLU A 82 -0.99 32.08 4.28
N ALA A 83 -1.41 31.33 3.25
CA ALA A 83 -0.52 30.38 2.61
C ALA A 83 0.56 31.08 1.77
N PRO A 84 1.78 30.52 1.70
CA PRO A 84 2.78 30.99 0.76
C PRO A 84 2.31 30.74 -0.69
N LYS A 85 2.62 31.70 -1.58
CA LYS A 85 2.35 31.56 -3.02
C LYS A 85 3.46 30.71 -3.65
N LEU A 86 3.13 29.45 -3.94
CA LEU A 86 4.03 28.50 -4.60
C LEU A 86 3.48 28.09 -5.99
N SER A 87 4.37 27.62 -6.87
CA SER A 87 3.96 27.10 -8.17
C SER A 87 3.18 25.78 -8.03
N SER A 88 2.35 25.46 -9.02
CA SER A 88 1.54 24.23 -8.98
C SER A 88 2.39 22.96 -8.98
N GLU A 89 3.55 22.98 -9.63
CA GLU A 89 4.51 21.87 -9.71
C GLU A 89 5.14 21.61 -8.34
N LEU A 90 5.55 22.67 -7.64
CA LEU A 90 6.12 22.54 -6.31
C LEU A 90 5.07 22.04 -5.32
N LEU A 91 3.82 22.52 -5.42
CA LEU A 91 2.71 22.05 -4.60
C LEU A 91 2.40 20.56 -4.83
N LEU A 92 2.47 20.10 -6.08
CA LEU A 92 2.33 18.68 -6.42
C LEU A 92 3.43 17.83 -5.76
N VAL A 93 4.69 18.27 -5.83
CA VAL A 93 5.82 17.58 -5.20
C VAL A 93 5.65 17.53 -3.68
N ILE A 94 5.30 18.66 -3.05
CA ILE A 94 5.08 18.73 -1.60
C ILE A 94 3.95 17.81 -1.18
N PHE A 95 2.79 17.87 -1.84
CA PHE A 95 1.67 16.99 -1.52
C PHE A 95 2.04 15.52 -1.67
N THR A 96 2.78 15.20 -2.73
CA THR A 96 3.23 13.83 -3.01
C THR A 96 4.14 13.31 -1.90
N LEU A 97 5.16 14.08 -1.52
CA LEU A 97 6.10 13.71 -0.45
C LEU A 97 5.42 13.63 0.92
N LEU A 98 4.59 14.61 1.25
CA LEU A 98 3.82 14.62 2.49
C LEU A 98 2.93 13.38 2.60
N SER A 99 2.13 13.11 1.56
CA SER A 99 1.23 11.96 1.53
C SER A 99 1.98 10.64 1.60
N PHE A 100 3.12 10.55 0.93
CA PHE A 100 3.99 9.38 0.99
C PHE A 100 4.50 9.15 2.42
N LEU A 101 5.11 10.15 3.05
CA LEU A 101 5.68 10.05 4.40
C LEU A 101 4.62 9.69 5.45
N ILE A 102 3.46 10.35 5.39
CA ILE A 102 2.34 10.06 6.30
C ILE A 102 1.84 8.63 6.10
N SER A 103 1.61 8.22 4.85
CA SER A 103 1.14 6.87 4.53
C SER A 103 2.13 5.79 4.97
N ASP A 104 3.42 6.02 4.75
CA ASP A 104 4.49 5.10 5.14
C ASP A 104 4.59 4.97 6.67
N PHE A 105 4.59 6.09 7.39
CA PHE A 105 4.56 6.11 8.85
C PHE A 105 3.38 5.30 9.41
N PHE A 106 2.15 5.55 8.93
CA PHE A 106 0.97 4.84 9.40
C PHE A 106 1.01 3.35 9.04
N ARG A 107 1.59 2.99 7.88
CA ARG A 107 1.79 1.58 7.49
C ARG A 107 2.77 0.89 8.43
N PHE A 108 3.94 1.48 8.64
CA PHE A 108 4.96 0.97 9.54
C PHE A 108 4.39 0.82 10.96
N TYR A 109 3.78 1.87 11.50
CA TYR A 109 3.29 1.88 12.86
C TYR A 109 2.17 0.85 13.08
N MET A 110 1.21 0.74 12.16
CA MET A 110 0.15 -0.27 12.25
C MET A 110 0.73 -1.69 12.21
N HIS A 111 1.71 -1.93 11.33
CA HIS A 111 2.37 -3.22 11.22
C HIS A 111 3.16 -3.57 12.49
N TYR A 112 3.89 -2.60 13.04
CA TYR A 112 4.57 -2.72 14.34
C TYR A 112 3.57 -3.09 15.46
N LEU A 113 2.43 -2.40 15.55
CA LEU A 113 1.39 -2.71 16.52
C LEU A 113 0.83 -4.13 16.34
N MET A 114 0.67 -4.60 15.11
CA MET A 114 0.21 -5.97 14.83
C MET A 114 1.18 -7.04 15.30
N HIS A 115 2.49 -6.76 15.28
CA HIS A 115 3.51 -7.65 15.81
C HIS A 115 3.66 -7.56 17.34
N MET A 116 3.49 -6.36 17.91
CA MET A 116 3.67 -6.12 19.35
C MET A 116 2.47 -6.58 20.17
N ASN A 117 1.25 -6.44 19.65
CA ASN A 117 0.02 -6.65 20.39
C ASN A 117 -0.56 -8.06 20.13
N SER A 118 -0.77 -8.85 21.19
CA SER A 118 -1.26 -10.22 21.10
C SER A 118 -2.68 -10.37 20.53
N PHE A 119 -3.53 -9.35 20.67
CA PHE A 119 -4.86 -9.35 20.06
C PHE A 119 -4.78 -9.11 18.54
N LEU A 120 -4.01 -8.11 18.10
CA LEU A 120 -3.83 -7.82 16.68
C LEU A 120 -3.06 -8.94 15.95
N TRP A 121 -2.10 -9.55 16.63
CA TRP A 121 -1.34 -10.70 16.12
C TRP A 121 -2.23 -11.87 15.70
N LYS A 122 -3.37 -12.10 16.37
CA LYS A 122 -4.31 -13.19 16.01
C LYS A 122 -4.80 -13.08 14.58
N PHE A 123 -4.91 -11.86 14.05
CA PHE A 123 -5.30 -11.59 12.68
C PHE A 123 -4.08 -11.56 11.76
N HIS A 124 -3.01 -10.88 12.20
CA HIS A 124 -1.82 -10.68 11.38
C HIS A 124 -1.02 -11.98 11.17
N ARG A 125 -1.12 -12.97 12.05
CA ARG A 125 -0.53 -14.31 11.82
C ARG A 125 -1.07 -15.00 10.57
N THR A 126 -2.24 -14.59 10.06
CA THR A 126 -2.72 -15.05 8.75
C THR A 126 -1.74 -14.64 7.66
N HIS A 127 -1.20 -13.42 7.68
CA HIS A 127 -0.18 -13.00 6.73
C HIS A 127 1.07 -13.90 6.77
N HIS A 128 1.53 -14.20 7.99
CA HIS A 128 2.72 -15.03 8.24
C HIS A 128 2.49 -16.54 8.04
N SER A 129 1.27 -17.00 7.72
CA SER A 129 0.98 -18.42 7.56
C SER A 129 1.29 -18.97 6.16
N ALA A 130 2.05 -18.23 5.35
CA ALA A 130 2.38 -18.61 3.98
C ALA A 130 3.42 -19.75 3.93
N GLU A 131 3.05 -20.88 3.34
CA GLU A 131 3.97 -22.02 3.16
C GLU A 131 4.69 -21.99 1.80
N VAL A 132 4.07 -21.37 0.80
CA VAL A 132 4.65 -21.10 -0.52
C VAL A 132 4.35 -19.66 -0.90
N LEU A 133 5.22 -19.04 -1.69
CA LEU A 133 5.08 -17.65 -2.08
C LEU A 133 4.62 -17.52 -3.54
N THR A 134 3.54 -16.79 -3.72
CA THR A 134 3.09 -16.31 -5.03
C THR A 134 2.97 -14.79 -4.98
N PRO A 135 2.83 -14.10 -6.13
CA PRO A 135 2.50 -12.68 -6.12
C PRO A 135 1.21 -12.33 -5.36
N PHE A 136 0.35 -13.32 -5.08
CA PHE A 136 -0.88 -13.14 -4.31
C PHE A 136 -0.65 -13.20 -2.80
N SER A 137 0.45 -13.79 -2.32
CA SER A 137 0.73 -13.94 -0.88
C SER A 137 0.88 -12.60 -0.16
N LEU A 138 1.26 -11.53 -0.89
CA LEU A 138 1.23 -10.14 -0.39
C LEU A 138 -0.18 -9.71 0.08
N TYR A 139 -1.23 -10.29 -0.49
CA TYR A 139 -2.62 -9.98 -0.17
C TYR A 139 -3.26 -11.01 0.78
N ARG A 140 -2.48 -11.97 1.31
CA ARG A 140 -2.93 -12.85 2.40
C ARG A 140 -3.12 -12.00 3.65
N ALA A 141 -4.35 -11.57 3.88
CA ALA A 141 -4.73 -10.75 5.02
C ALA A 141 -6.08 -11.21 5.56
N HIS A 142 -6.19 -11.24 6.87
CA HIS A 142 -7.48 -11.49 7.52
C HIS A 142 -8.45 -10.32 7.24
N PRO A 143 -9.77 -10.53 7.08
CA PRO A 143 -10.71 -9.44 6.79
C PRO A 143 -10.69 -8.29 7.81
N VAL A 144 -10.45 -8.60 9.09
CA VAL A 144 -10.25 -7.58 10.14
C VAL A 144 -9.01 -6.72 9.88
N GLU A 145 -7.92 -7.31 9.38
CA GLU A 145 -6.73 -6.57 8.97
C GLU A 145 -7.03 -5.64 7.78
N VAL A 146 -7.94 -6.04 6.88
CA VAL A 146 -8.44 -5.17 5.81
C VAL A 146 -9.19 -3.97 6.38
N VAL A 147 -10.02 -4.14 7.42
CA VAL A 147 -10.68 -3.00 8.10
C VAL A 147 -9.64 -2.05 8.70
N PHE A 148 -8.66 -2.57 9.44
CA PHE A 148 -7.59 -1.76 10.01
C PHE A 148 -6.78 -1.04 8.93
N ALA A 149 -6.52 -1.70 7.80
CA ALA A 149 -5.86 -1.08 6.66
C ALA A 149 -6.70 0.06 6.07
N GLN A 150 -8.03 -0.08 5.97
CA GLN A 150 -8.90 1.00 5.50
C GLN A 150 -8.96 2.18 6.48
N ILE A 151 -9.02 1.92 7.80
CA ILE A 151 -8.95 2.98 8.82
C ILE A 151 -7.63 3.73 8.72
N ARG A 152 -6.52 3.00 8.67
CA ARG A 152 -5.17 3.54 8.48
C ARG A 152 -5.09 4.39 7.21
N ASN A 153 -5.61 3.89 6.09
CA ASN A 153 -5.62 4.62 4.82
C ASN A 153 -6.47 5.88 4.88
N ALA A 154 -7.59 5.88 5.63
CA ALA A 154 -8.42 7.05 5.81
C ALA A 154 -7.73 8.13 6.65
N LEU A 155 -7.04 7.72 7.72
CA LEU A 155 -6.21 8.60 8.54
C LEU A 155 -5.10 9.22 7.70
N ALA A 156 -4.35 8.41 6.97
CA ALA A 156 -3.26 8.90 6.13
C ALA A 156 -3.77 9.88 5.07
N ALA A 157 -4.81 9.52 4.31
CA ALA A 157 -5.36 10.38 3.27
C ALA A 157 -5.97 11.67 3.83
N GLY A 158 -6.77 11.56 4.90
CA GLY A 158 -7.42 12.71 5.53
C GLY A 158 -6.44 13.70 6.15
N LEU A 159 -5.43 13.21 6.87
CA LEU A 159 -4.38 14.07 7.44
C LEU A 159 -3.52 14.70 6.34
N SER A 160 -3.13 13.94 5.33
CA SER A 160 -2.34 14.50 4.21
C SER A 160 -3.09 15.61 3.50
N ALA A 161 -4.38 15.41 3.20
CA ALA A 161 -5.22 16.43 2.58
C ALA A 161 -5.45 17.62 3.51
N GLY A 162 -5.76 17.38 4.79
CA GLY A 162 -6.03 18.46 5.75
C GLY A 162 -4.80 19.32 6.02
N ILE A 163 -3.63 18.71 6.23
CA ILE A 163 -2.35 19.40 6.40
C ILE A 163 -2.04 20.23 5.15
N PHE A 164 -2.09 19.61 3.98
CA PHE A 164 -1.77 20.29 2.73
C PHE A 164 -2.73 21.46 2.46
N THR A 165 -4.04 21.23 2.54
CA THR A 165 -5.03 22.28 2.25
C THR A 165 -4.98 23.40 3.28
N PHE A 166 -4.65 23.13 4.54
CA PHE A 166 -4.41 24.20 5.52
C PHE A 166 -3.18 25.04 5.16
N PHE A 167 -2.00 24.42 5.02
CA PHE A 167 -0.74 25.15 4.82
C PHE A 167 -0.62 25.83 3.45
N PHE A 168 -1.31 25.33 2.42
CA PHE A 168 -1.20 25.87 1.07
C PHE A 168 -2.50 26.49 0.55
N GLN A 169 -3.58 26.45 1.33
CA GLN A 169 -4.91 26.98 0.97
C GLN A 169 -5.40 26.51 -0.42
N LYS A 170 -4.95 25.32 -0.82
CA LYS A 170 -5.26 24.69 -2.12
C LYS A 170 -6.00 23.39 -1.90
N GLN A 171 -7.07 23.19 -2.65
CA GLN A 171 -7.78 21.93 -2.67
C GLN A 171 -6.94 20.87 -3.38
N VAL A 172 -6.93 19.65 -2.83
CA VAL A 172 -6.29 18.49 -3.45
C VAL A 172 -7.07 18.11 -4.71
N GLY A 173 -6.44 18.20 -5.87
CA GLY A 173 -7.00 17.81 -7.15
C GLY A 173 -6.69 16.35 -7.53
N GLY A 174 -7.33 15.87 -8.59
CA GLY A 174 -7.11 14.49 -9.08
C GLY A 174 -5.67 14.21 -9.53
N ILE A 175 -4.98 15.22 -10.09
CA ILE A 175 -3.57 15.10 -10.51
C ILE A 175 -2.65 14.93 -9.29
N ASP A 176 -2.97 15.59 -8.18
CA ASP A 176 -2.20 15.49 -6.94
C ASP A 176 -2.26 14.06 -6.37
N ILE A 177 -3.42 13.39 -6.51
CA ILE A 177 -3.61 11.99 -6.12
C ILE A 177 -2.83 11.03 -7.03
N LEU A 178 -2.73 11.32 -8.33
CA LEU A 178 -1.96 10.50 -9.27
C LEU A 178 -0.45 10.53 -8.97
N GLY A 179 0.09 11.68 -8.56
CA GLY A 179 1.50 11.81 -8.14
C GLY A 179 1.89 10.88 -7.00
N VAL A 180 1.03 10.78 -5.97
CA VAL A 180 1.21 9.87 -4.82
C VAL A 180 1.30 8.41 -5.24
N ASN A 181 0.42 7.98 -6.16
CA ASN A 181 0.40 6.61 -6.64
C ASN A 181 1.65 6.23 -7.46
N MET A 182 2.26 7.20 -8.15
CA MET A 182 3.45 6.98 -8.96
C MET A 182 4.70 6.69 -8.11
N ILE A 183 4.92 7.41 -7.00
CA ILE A 183 6.02 7.10 -6.07
C ILE A 183 5.83 5.73 -5.43
N GLY A 184 4.60 5.43 -4.98
CA GLY A 184 4.30 4.12 -4.40
C GLY A 184 4.62 2.97 -5.36
N PHE A 185 4.31 3.12 -6.65
CA PHE A 185 4.65 2.15 -7.68
C PHE A 185 6.17 1.99 -7.87
N LEU A 186 6.92 3.10 -7.91
CA LEU A 186 8.38 3.08 -8.09
C LEU A 186 9.09 2.40 -6.92
N LEU A 187 8.67 2.67 -5.68
CA LEU A 187 9.28 2.08 -4.48
C LEU A 187 9.01 0.58 -4.37
N ILE A 188 7.77 0.14 -4.64
CA ILE A 188 7.44 -1.29 -4.68
C ILE A 188 8.27 -2.00 -5.77
N SER A 189 8.46 -1.34 -6.92
CA SER A 189 9.29 -1.88 -8.00
C SER A 189 10.76 -1.97 -7.59
N ALA A 190 11.28 -0.98 -6.88
CA ALA A 190 12.66 -0.96 -6.38
C ALA A 190 12.90 -2.00 -5.28
N GLU A 191 11.97 -2.16 -4.34
CA GLU A 191 12.02 -3.18 -3.29
C GLU A 191 12.01 -4.59 -3.89
N ALA A 192 11.13 -4.84 -4.86
CA ALA A 192 11.11 -6.12 -5.57
C ALA A 192 12.42 -6.41 -6.32
N ILE A 193 13.11 -5.39 -6.86
CA ILE A 193 14.46 -5.52 -7.44
C ILE A 193 15.52 -5.81 -6.38
N TYR A 194 15.44 -5.14 -5.23
CA TYR A 194 16.40 -5.29 -4.14
C TYR A 194 16.31 -6.68 -3.49
N VAL A 195 15.09 -7.16 -3.21
CA VAL A 195 14.82 -8.50 -2.67
C VAL A 195 15.33 -9.58 -3.64
N THR A 196 15.08 -9.44 -4.95
CA THR A 196 15.59 -10.40 -5.94
C THR A 196 17.12 -10.40 -6.07
N ARG A 197 17.80 -9.27 -5.78
CA ARG A 197 19.27 -9.16 -5.80
C ARG A 197 19.95 -9.68 -4.54
N ILE A 198 19.41 -9.41 -3.35
CA ILE A 198 20.01 -9.81 -2.07
C ILE A 198 19.76 -11.28 -1.77
N PHE A 199 18.54 -11.75 -1.96
CA PHE A 199 18.19 -13.15 -1.76
C PHE A 199 18.50 -13.97 -2.99
N GLY A 200 19.66 -13.75 -3.62
CA GLY A 200 20.14 -14.59 -4.70
C GLY A 200 20.00 -16.06 -4.29
N LEU A 201 18.95 -16.72 -4.77
CA LEU A 201 18.55 -18.09 -4.42
C LEU A 201 18.00 -18.34 -3.00
N ALA A 202 17.15 -17.47 -2.41
CA ALA A 202 16.27 -17.96 -1.34
C ALA A 202 14.98 -18.60 -1.87
N LEU A 203 14.54 -18.25 -3.08
CA LEU A 203 13.41 -18.89 -3.76
C LEU A 203 13.62 -18.74 -5.29
N VAL A 204 13.94 -19.78 -6.06
CA VAL A 204 12.91 -20.70 -6.59
C VAL A 204 11.66 -20.66 -5.72
N PHE A 205 10.66 -19.91 -6.19
CA PHE A 205 9.35 -19.69 -5.55
C PHE A 205 8.85 -20.83 -4.66
#